data_AF-A0A1C4TNL2-F1
#
_entry.id   AF-A0A1C4TNL2-F1
#
_cell.length_a   1.000
_cell.length_b   1.000
_cell.length_c   1.000
_cell.angle_alpha   90.00
_cell.angle_beta   90.00
_cell.angle_gamma   90.00
#
_symmetry.space_group_name_H-M   'P 1'
#
loop_
_entity.id
_entity.type
_entity.pdbx_description
1 polymer ?
#
loop_
_entity_poly.entity_id
_entity_poly.type
_entity_poly.pdbx_seq_one_letter_code
_entity_poly.pdbx_strand_id
1 'polypeptide(L)'
;MPRSVPLHRTLAALLLSCALVAGATACGGSDDTSGGNAASASAAASPAVSVSASAQKQRLAKTRFVANAGLAAGATYQWIIKPYRAGTFKKGAEGRRLALVKAGLAGGFAYNRLKAAAENAKGDPLLSKAVAPLTAGIESLKGLGTKLRKGEAGEGDVGAFESVIDSIKNAGRDAGAEVKDKVPSTSQLTG
;
A
#
# COMPACT_ATOMS: atom_id res chain seq x y z
N MET A 1 -38.10 -31.16 -19.96
CA MET A 1 -37.51 -29.81 -20.18
C MET A 1 -36.11 -29.78 -19.60
N PRO A 2 -35.04 -29.84 -20.41
CA PRO A 2 -33.68 -29.73 -19.90
C PRO A 2 -33.34 -28.25 -19.63
N ARG A 3 -32.91 -27.95 -18.40
CA ARG A 3 -32.43 -26.62 -18.00
C ARG A 3 -30.98 -26.46 -18.46
N SER A 4 -30.72 -25.43 -19.25
CA SER A 4 -29.34 -25.03 -19.62
C SER A 4 -28.65 -24.41 -18.42
N VAL A 5 -27.49 -24.96 -18.04
CA VAL A 5 -26.63 -24.43 -16.97
C VAL A 5 -25.59 -23.50 -17.60
N PRO A 6 -25.31 -22.31 -17.03
CA PRO A 6 -24.36 -21.37 -17.62
C PRO A 6 -22.91 -21.90 -17.53
N LEU A 7 -22.34 -22.20 -18.71
CA LEU A 7 -20.96 -22.71 -18.95
C LEU A 7 -19.83 -21.85 -18.35
N HIS A 8 -20.11 -20.61 -17.95
CA HIS A 8 -19.11 -19.74 -17.33
C HIS A 8 -18.79 -20.12 -15.88
N ARG A 9 -19.70 -20.83 -15.19
CA ARG A 9 -19.48 -21.28 -13.80
C ARG A 9 -18.66 -22.57 -13.68
N THR A 10 -18.60 -23.38 -14.73
CA THR A 10 -17.83 -24.64 -14.72
C THR A 10 -16.35 -24.41 -15.03
N LEU A 11 -16.01 -23.37 -15.80
CA LEU A 11 -14.61 -23.02 -16.12
C LEU A 11 -13.84 -22.48 -14.89
N ALA A 12 -14.51 -21.75 -14.00
CA ALA A 12 -13.90 -21.19 -12.79
C ALA A 12 -13.56 -22.26 -11.74
N ALA A 13 -14.31 -23.37 -11.70
CA ALA A 13 -14.03 -24.49 -10.80
C ALA A 13 -12.80 -25.29 -11.25
N LEU A 14 -12.58 -25.44 -12.56
CA LEU A 14 -11.51 -26.28 -13.10
C LEU A 14 -10.11 -25.62 -13.00
N LEU A 15 -10.04 -24.28 -13.07
CA LEU A 15 -8.79 -23.53 -12.89
C LEU A 15 -8.36 -23.40 -11.42
N LEU A 16 -9.30 -23.52 -10.46
CA LEU A 16 -9.00 -23.51 -9.03
C LEU A 16 -8.40 -24.86 -8.56
N SER A 17 -8.70 -25.96 -9.26
CA SER A 17 -8.19 -27.31 -8.93
C SER A 17 -6.74 -27.56 -9.39
N CYS A 18 -6.27 -26.89 -10.45
CA CYS A 18 -4.91 -27.10 -10.97
C CYS A 18 -3.83 -26.30 -10.20
N ALA A 19 -4.21 -25.26 -9.45
CA ALA A 19 -3.24 -24.46 -8.69
C ALA A 19 -2.87 -25.08 -7.33
N LEU A 20 -3.64 -26.05 -6.82
CA LEU A 20 -3.36 -26.70 -5.52
C LEU A 20 -2.43 -27.92 -5.61
N VAL A 21 -2.10 -28.41 -6.81
CA VAL A 21 -1.31 -29.65 -7.00
C VAL A 21 0.20 -29.41 -7.18
N ALA A 22 0.66 -28.15 -7.14
CA ALA A 22 2.10 -27.81 -7.28
C ALA A 22 2.79 -27.36 -5.98
N GLY A 23 2.20 -27.63 -4.81
CA GLY A 23 2.69 -27.17 -3.50
C GLY A 23 2.94 -28.26 -2.47
N ALA A 24 3.13 -29.52 -2.88
CA ALA A 24 3.40 -30.64 -1.98
C ALA A 24 4.82 -31.20 -2.17
N THR A 25 5.83 -30.51 -1.63
CA THR A 25 7.08 -31.18 -1.20
C THR A 25 6.92 -31.52 0.27
N ALA A 26 6.32 -32.69 0.51
CA ALA A 26 6.34 -33.36 1.80
C ALA A 26 7.68 -34.07 1.99
N CYS A 27 8.36 -33.75 3.09
CA CYS A 27 9.31 -34.61 3.77
C CYS A 27 8.96 -34.41 5.25
N GLY A 28 8.53 -35.37 6.04
CA GLY A 28 8.36 -36.81 5.97
C GLY A 28 8.13 -37.19 7.44
N GLY A 29 7.05 -37.92 7.74
CA GLY A 29 6.59 -38.17 9.11
C GLY A 29 7.56 -39.01 9.94
N SER A 30 7.50 -38.80 11.26
CA SER A 30 8.11 -39.62 12.29
C SER A 30 7.40 -40.97 12.43
N ASP A 31 8.18 -42.06 12.48
CA ASP A 31 7.90 -43.24 13.31
C ASP A 31 9.22 -44.01 13.53
N ASP A 32 9.42 -44.43 14.78
CA ASP A 32 10.61 -45.02 15.38
C ASP A 32 11.05 -46.37 14.79
N THR A 33 12.35 -46.53 14.50
CA THR A 33 13.06 -47.82 14.70
C THR A 33 14.56 -47.58 14.93
N SER A 34 15.05 -48.10 16.05
CA SER A 34 16.40 -48.02 16.61
C SER A 34 17.54 -48.49 15.68
N GLY A 35 18.71 -47.84 15.79
CA GLY A 35 19.98 -48.47 15.41
C GLY A 35 21.15 -47.56 15.05
N GLY A 36 21.91 -47.10 16.05
CA GLY A 36 23.38 -47.19 16.00
C GLY A 36 24.21 -46.06 15.35
N ASN A 37 24.82 -45.27 16.26
CA ASN A 37 26.19 -44.77 16.24
C ASN A 37 26.51 -43.39 15.62
N ALA A 38 26.83 -42.48 16.55
CA ALA A 38 27.34 -41.13 16.34
C ALA A 38 28.74 -41.11 15.71
N ALA A 39 28.97 -40.15 14.81
CA ALA A 39 30.18 -39.35 14.76
C ALA A 39 29.86 -38.01 14.07
N SER A 40 29.89 -36.96 14.87
CA SER A 40 29.77 -35.57 14.46
C SER A 40 30.83 -35.20 13.42
N ALA A 41 30.39 -34.68 12.27
CA ALA A 41 31.19 -33.78 11.46
C ALA A 41 30.32 -32.56 11.15
N SER A 42 30.41 -31.57 12.04
CA SER A 42 29.95 -30.22 11.82
C SER A 42 30.74 -29.63 10.65
N ALA A 43 30.20 -29.73 9.45
CA ALA A 43 30.59 -28.87 8.34
C ALA A 43 29.71 -27.62 8.42
N ALA A 44 30.26 -26.60 9.07
CA ALA A 44 29.70 -25.26 9.14
C ALA A 44 29.44 -24.72 7.72
N ALA A 45 28.21 -24.87 7.24
CA ALA A 45 27.73 -24.14 6.08
C ALA A 45 27.58 -22.67 6.51
N SER A 46 28.45 -21.83 5.96
CA SER A 46 28.52 -20.39 6.18
C SER A 46 27.15 -19.70 6.05
N PRO A 47 26.85 -18.64 6.82
CA PRO A 47 25.57 -17.95 6.79
C PRO A 47 25.50 -16.99 5.57
N ALA A 48 25.49 -17.53 4.35
CA ALA A 48 25.33 -16.73 3.12
C ALA A 48 23.84 -16.47 2.78
N VAL A 49 22.91 -17.17 3.42
CA VAL A 49 21.47 -17.07 3.13
C VAL A 49 20.80 -15.87 3.83
N SER A 50 21.39 -15.35 4.91
CA SER A 50 20.83 -14.26 5.73
C SER A 50 20.98 -12.86 5.11
N VAL A 51 22.03 -12.63 4.32
CA VAL A 51 22.27 -11.36 3.62
C VAL A 51 21.27 -11.17 2.46
N SER A 52 20.94 -12.26 1.74
CA SER A 52 19.96 -12.18 0.64
C SER A 52 18.54 -11.94 1.15
N ALA A 53 18.08 -12.69 2.16
CA ALA A 53 16.70 -12.58 2.65
C ALA A 53 16.40 -11.19 3.26
N SER A 54 17.36 -10.60 3.98
CA SER A 54 17.24 -9.25 4.54
C SER A 54 17.21 -8.17 3.45
N ALA A 55 18.10 -8.26 2.45
CA ALA A 55 18.11 -7.35 1.30
C ALA A 55 16.81 -7.46 0.47
N GLN A 56 16.28 -8.67 0.27
CA GLN A 56 15.00 -8.90 -0.41
C GLN A 56 13.83 -8.26 0.37
N LYS A 57 13.81 -8.41 1.69
CA LYS A 57 12.79 -7.78 2.56
C LYS A 57 12.84 -6.26 2.47
N GLN A 58 14.03 -5.66 2.48
CA GLN A 58 14.21 -4.21 2.34
C GLN A 58 13.72 -3.71 0.97
N ARG A 59 14.06 -4.39 -0.12
CA ARG A 59 13.59 -4.04 -1.47
C ARG A 59 12.07 -4.14 -1.60
N LEU A 60 11.47 -5.17 -1.01
CA LEU A 60 10.02 -5.33 -0.99
C LEU A 60 9.34 -4.22 -0.18
N ALA A 61 9.90 -3.89 0.99
CA ALA A 61 9.43 -2.80 1.84
C ALA A 61 9.48 -1.46 1.08
N LYS A 62 10.61 -1.14 0.46
CA LYS A 62 10.80 0.05 -0.37
C LYS A 62 9.80 0.11 -1.53
N THR A 63 9.60 -1.00 -2.23
CA THR A 63 8.65 -1.08 -3.35
C THR A 63 7.22 -0.81 -2.88
N ARG A 64 6.80 -1.41 -1.75
CA ARG A 64 5.47 -1.20 -1.16
C ARG A 64 5.29 0.22 -0.63
N PHE A 65 6.34 0.82 -0.07
CA PHE A 65 6.35 2.23 0.30
C PHE A 65 6.04 3.10 -0.93
N VAL A 66 6.82 2.97 -2.01
CA VAL A 66 6.63 3.77 -3.24
C VAL A 66 5.25 3.56 -3.84
N ALA A 67 4.78 2.31 -3.91
CA ALA A 67 3.46 2.01 -4.46
C ALA A 67 2.33 2.68 -3.67
N ASN A 68 2.34 2.58 -2.34
CA ASN A 68 1.30 3.18 -1.51
C ASN A 68 1.41 4.71 -1.48
N ALA A 69 2.62 5.24 -1.32
CA ALA A 69 2.87 6.68 -1.32
C ALA A 69 2.49 7.32 -2.66
N GLY A 70 2.82 6.68 -3.78
CA GLY A 70 2.49 7.19 -5.12
C GLY A 70 1.00 7.23 -5.38
N LEU A 71 0.26 6.20 -4.94
CA LEU A 71 -1.20 6.18 -5.03
C LEU A 71 -1.85 7.27 -4.18
N ALA A 72 -1.36 7.47 -2.95
CA ALA A 72 -1.83 8.55 -2.09
C ALA A 72 -1.55 9.93 -2.70
N ALA A 73 -0.32 10.16 -3.19
CA ALA A 73 0.07 11.41 -3.80
C ALA A 73 -0.77 11.72 -5.05
N GLY A 74 -0.99 10.72 -5.91
CA GLY A 74 -1.85 10.88 -7.08
C GLY A 74 -3.32 11.15 -6.71
N ALA A 75 -3.86 10.47 -5.70
CA ALA A 75 -5.22 10.73 -5.21
C ALA A 75 -5.38 12.17 -4.70
N THR A 76 -4.46 12.60 -3.84
CA THR A 76 -4.42 13.95 -3.27
C THR A 76 -4.30 15.00 -4.37
N TYR A 77 -3.36 14.84 -5.29
CA TYR A 77 -3.13 15.83 -6.34
C TYR A 77 -4.32 15.96 -7.29
N GLN A 78 -4.86 14.83 -7.78
CA GLN A 78 -5.97 14.87 -8.73
C GLN A 78 -7.28 15.37 -8.14
N TRP A 79 -7.61 14.97 -6.92
CA TRP A 79 -8.97 15.09 -6.39
C TRP A 79 -9.10 16.04 -5.21
N ILE A 80 -7.98 16.53 -4.65
CA ILE A 80 -7.98 17.53 -3.58
C ILE A 80 -7.32 18.81 -4.09
N ILE A 81 -6.03 18.76 -4.45
CA ILE A 81 -5.24 19.96 -4.76
C ILE A 81 -5.72 20.62 -6.06
N LYS A 82 -5.82 19.87 -7.16
CA LYS A 82 -6.29 20.41 -8.45
C LYS A 82 -7.67 21.07 -8.38
N PRO A 83 -8.74 20.41 -7.89
CA PRO A 83 -10.05 21.05 -7.80
C PRO A 83 -10.10 22.20 -6.79
N TYR A 84 -9.30 22.15 -5.72
CA TYR A 84 -9.15 23.28 -4.81
C TYR A 84 -8.58 24.51 -5.54
N ARG A 85 -7.45 24.34 -6.24
CA ARG A 85 -6.79 25.40 -7.04
C ARG A 85 -7.67 25.94 -8.16
N ALA A 86 -8.47 25.07 -8.78
CA ALA A 86 -9.46 25.45 -9.79
C ALA A 86 -10.69 26.18 -9.20
N GLY A 87 -10.80 26.28 -7.87
CA GLY A 87 -11.93 26.92 -7.21
C GLY A 87 -13.22 26.08 -7.20
N THR A 88 -13.17 24.80 -7.58
CA THR A 88 -14.35 23.92 -7.67
C THR A 88 -15.02 23.67 -6.32
N PHE A 89 -14.31 23.89 -5.20
CA PHE A 89 -14.88 23.78 -3.85
C PHE A 89 -15.66 25.03 -3.41
N LYS A 90 -15.53 26.16 -4.11
CA LYS A 90 -16.22 27.43 -3.78
C LYS A 90 -17.73 27.27 -3.91
N LYS A 91 -18.49 27.96 -3.06
CA LYS A 91 -19.96 27.99 -3.16
C LYS A 91 -20.37 28.50 -4.54
N GLY A 92 -21.36 27.86 -5.15
CA GLY A 92 -21.86 28.19 -6.48
C GLY A 92 -21.05 27.63 -7.66
N ALA A 93 -19.87 27.03 -7.42
CA ALA A 93 -19.11 26.39 -8.49
C ALA A 93 -19.85 25.16 -9.05
N GLU A 94 -19.80 25.00 -10.37
CA GLU A 94 -20.37 23.83 -11.04
C GLU A 94 -19.67 22.55 -10.57
N GLY A 95 -20.44 21.49 -10.34
CA GLY A 95 -19.89 20.21 -9.89
C GLY A 95 -19.34 20.19 -8.46
N ARG A 96 -19.48 21.27 -7.68
CA ARG A 96 -18.95 21.38 -6.30
C ARG A 96 -19.26 20.16 -5.44
N ARG A 97 -20.51 19.71 -5.38
CA ARG A 97 -20.92 18.58 -4.53
C ARG A 97 -20.15 17.29 -4.88
N LEU A 98 -20.03 17.00 -6.18
CA LEU A 98 -19.27 15.84 -6.66
C LEU A 98 -17.79 15.98 -6.34
N ALA A 99 -17.24 17.19 -6.51
CA ALA A 99 -15.83 17.48 -6.20
C ALA A 99 -15.54 17.27 -4.70
N LEU A 100 -16.41 17.73 -3.81
CA LEU A 100 -16.26 17.53 -2.35
C LEU A 100 -16.35 16.05 -1.97
N VAL A 101 -17.30 15.31 -2.53
CA VAL A 101 -17.41 13.86 -2.29
C VAL A 101 -16.15 13.14 -2.76
N LYS A 102 -15.67 13.42 -3.98
CA LYS A 102 -14.41 12.85 -4.49
C LYS A 102 -13.21 13.23 -3.63
N ALA A 103 -13.12 14.49 -3.21
CA ALA A 103 -12.04 14.97 -2.35
C ALA A 103 -12.05 14.27 -0.99
N GLY A 104 -13.22 14.05 -0.41
CA GLY A 104 -13.32 13.34 0.86
C GLY A 104 -12.95 11.87 0.76
N LEU A 105 -13.39 11.18 -0.29
CA LEU A 105 -12.98 9.81 -0.59
C LEU A 105 -11.47 9.73 -0.84
N ALA A 106 -10.93 10.63 -1.65
CA ALA A 106 -9.50 10.72 -1.92
C ALA A 106 -8.68 11.01 -0.65
N GLY A 107 -9.15 11.88 0.23
CA GLY A 107 -8.50 12.18 1.50
C GLY A 107 -8.48 10.97 2.43
N GLY A 108 -9.59 10.23 2.53
CA GLY A 108 -9.66 8.99 3.29
C GLY A 108 -8.75 7.89 2.72
N PHE A 109 -8.78 7.71 1.40
CA PHE A 109 -7.91 6.77 0.69
C PHE A 109 -6.44 7.12 0.87
N ALA A 110 -6.07 8.39 0.67
CA ALA A 110 -4.70 8.88 0.83
C ALA A 110 -4.22 8.61 2.26
N TYR A 111 -4.98 8.99 3.29
CA TYR A 111 -4.63 8.71 4.69
C TYR A 111 -4.33 7.22 4.94
N ASN A 112 -5.20 6.31 4.47
CA ASN A 112 -4.98 4.87 4.63
C ASN A 112 -3.72 4.38 3.90
N ARG A 113 -3.50 4.85 2.67
CA ARG A 113 -2.32 4.51 1.88
C ARG A 113 -1.04 5.08 2.47
N LEU A 114 -1.07 6.28 3.00
CA LEU A 114 0.08 6.87 3.67
C LEU A 114 0.44 6.13 4.95
N LYS A 115 -0.56 5.68 5.74
CA LYS A 115 -0.29 4.79 6.87
C LYS A 115 0.38 3.50 6.43
N ALA A 116 -0.12 2.86 5.37
CA ALA A 116 0.53 1.68 4.80
C ALA A 116 1.96 2.00 4.32
N ALA A 117 2.20 3.16 3.72
CA ALA A 117 3.54 3.59 3.32
C ALA A 117 4.46 3.73 4.55
N ALA A 118 4.03 4.42 5.60
CA ALA A 118 4.80 4.58 6.83
C ALA A 118 5.13 3.24 7.51
N GLU A 119 4.20 2.27 7.49
CA GLU A 119 4.47 0.90 7.96
C GLU A 119 5.52 0.18 7.11
N ASN A 120 5.42 0.29 5.77
CA ASN A 120 6.42 -0.28 4.86
C ASN A 120 7.80 0.38 5.04
N ALA A 121 7.85 1.68 5.32
CA ALA A 121 9.10 2.42 5.54
C ALA A 121 9.93 1.86 6.71
N LYS A 122 9.31 1.23 7.71
CA LYS A 122 10.03 0.56 8.83
C LYS A 122 10.94 -0.58 8.35
N GLY A 123 10.64 -1.16 7.20
CA GLY A 123 11.39 -2.28 6.63
C GLY A 123 12.66 -1.87 5.86
N ASP A 124 12.93 -0.58 5.69
CA ASP A 124 14.12 -0.06 5.00
C ASP A 124 14.95 0.82 5.96
N PRO A 125 16.28 0.61 6.10
CA PRO A 125 17.11 1.35 7.06
C PRO A 125 17.21 2.87 6.85
N LEU A 126 16.96 3.36 5.64
CA LEU A 126 17.01 4.80 5.35
C LEU A 126 15.62 5.42 5.59
N LEU A 127 14.56 4.79 5.09
CA LEU A 127 13.19 5.25 5.31
C LEU A 127 12.76 5.18 6.78
N SER A 128 13.25 4.21 7.55
CA SER A 128 12.89 4.03 8.96
C SER A 128 13.23 5.26 9.82
N LYS A 129 14.27 6.02 9.45
CA LYS A 129 14.67 7.27 10.12
C LYS A 129 13.64 8.38 9.98
N ALA A 130 12.85 8.35 8.91
CA ALA A 130 11.78 9.32 8.66
C ALA A 130 10.42 8.85 9.20
N VAL A 131 10.27 7.61 9.67
CA VAL A 131 8.95 7.06 10.05
C VAL A 131 8.25 7.88 11.13
N ALA A 132 8.96 8.34 12.15
CA ALA A 132 8.37 9.13 13.23
C ALA A 132 7.77 10.47 12.72
N PRO A 133 8.53 11.35 12.04
CA PRO A 133 7.95 12.59 11.49
C PRO A 133 6.90 12.33 10.42
N LEU A 134 7.06 11.30 9.57
CA LEU A 134 6.04 10.93 8.59
C LEU A 134 4.72 10.51 9.26
N THR A 135 4.79 9.69 10.31
CA THR A 135 3.61 9.23 11.03
C THR A 135 2.89 10.40 11.72
N ALA A 136 3.63 11.34 12.30
CA ALA A 136 3.06 12.54 12.89
C ALA A 136 2.31 13.39 11.84
N GLY A 137 2.93 13.63 10.68
CA GLY A 137 2.29 14.33 9.57
C GLY A 137 1.05 13.61 9.07
N ILE A 138 1.10 12.29 8.91
CA ILE A 138 -0.05 11.48 8.47
C ILE A 138 -1.20 11.58 9.49
N GLU A 139 -0.92 11.51 10.78
CA GLU A 139 -1.96 11.63 11.82
C GLU A 139 -2.62 13.01 11.81
N SER A 140 -1.91 14.08 11.43
CA SER A 140 -2.53 15.40 11.25
C SER A 140 -3.55 15.46 10.11
N LEU A 141 -3.53 14.50 9.17
CA LEU A 141 -4.52 14.40 8.09
C LEU A 141 -5.81 13.71 8.53
N LYS A 142 -5.83 13.13 9.74
CA LYS A 142 -6.98 12.38 10.22
C LYS A 142 -8.22 13.26 10.30
N GLY A 143 -9.31 12.74 9.75
CA GLY A 143 -10.58 13.47 9.69
C GLY A 143 -10.66 14.55 8.62
N LEU A 144 -9.55 14.95 7.97
CA LEU A 144 -9.58 15.96 6.91
C LEU A 144 -10.38 15.49 5.69
N GLY A 145 -10.35 14.19 5.35
CA GLY A 145 -11.23 13.63 4.31
C GLY A 145 -12.71 13.86 4.61
N THR A 146 -13.11 13.75 5.88
CA THR A 146 -14.49 14.05 6.29
C THR A 146 -14.81 15.54 6.15
N LYS A 147 -13.90 16.42 6.59
CA LYS A 147 -14.06 17.88 6.40
C LYS A 147 -14.16 18.27 4.93
N LEU A 148 -13.33 17.67 4.07
CA LEU A 148 -13.39 17.86 2.62
C LEU A 148 -14.75 17.47 2.06
N ARG A 149 -15.28 16.30 2.42
CA ARG A 149 -16.62 15.87 1.97
C ARG A 149 -17.73 16.83 2.40
N LYS A 150 -17.62 17.39 3.59
CA LYS A 150 -18.59 18.35 4.14
C LYS A 150 -18.42 19.77 3.56
N GLY A 151 -17.31 20.03 2.87
CA GLY A 151 -16.97 21.38 2.40
C GLY A 151 -16.59 22.34 3.54
N GLU A 152 -16.07 21.78 4.64
CA GLU A 152 -15.58 22.49 5.82
C GLU A 152 -14.05 22.71 5.75
N ALA A 153 -13.37 22.00 4.85
CA ALA A 153 -11.92 22.11 4.68
C ALA A 153 -11.53 23.42 3.97
N GLY A 154 -10.56 24.13 4.55
CA GLY A 154 -9.98 25.36 4.01
C GLY A 154 -8.61 25.18 3.38
N GLU A 155 -7.94 26.30 3.10
CA GLU A 155 -6.59 26.34 2.53
C GLU A 155 -5.58 25.57 3.38
N GLY A 156 -5.59 25.78 4.70
CA GLY A 156 -4.69 25.09 5.62
C GLY A 156 -4.87 23.57 5.62
N ASP A 157 -6.12 23.07 5.52
CA ASP A 157 -6.37 21.63 5.46
C ASP A 157 -5.88 21.02 4.14
N VAL A 158 -6.03 21.71 3.01
CA VAL A 158 -5.49 21.27 1.71
C VAL A 158 -3.96 21.34 1.70
N GLY A 159 -3.38 22.40 2.25
CA GLY A 159 -1.94 22.56 2.40
C GLY A 159 -1.31 21.50 3.30
N ALA A 160 -2.03 21.01 4.32
CA ALA A 160 -1.57 19.90 5.14
C ALA A 160 -1.39 18.61 4.31
N PHE A 161 -2.32 18.29 3.42
CA PHE A 161 -2.16 17.16 2.50
C PHE A 161 -0.95 17.35 1.59
N GLU A 162 -0.76 18.54 1.01
CA GLU A 162 0.39 18.84 0.14
C GLU A 162 1.72 18.67 0.89
N SER A 163 1.84 19.27 2.07
CA SER A 163 3.04 19.20 2.92
C SER A 163 3.41 17.76 3.33
N VAL A 164 2.43 16.94 3.72
CA VAL A 164 2.67 15.54 4.08
C VAL A 164 3.07 14.71 2.85
N ILE A 165 2.44 14.93 1.70
CA ILE A 165 2.82 14.25 0.45
C ILE A 165 4.25 14.63 0.04
N ASP A 166 4.62 15.90 0.14
CA ASP A 166 5.97 16.36 -0.18
C ASP A 166 7.01 15.81 0.79
N SER A 167 6.70 15.75 2.10
CA SER A 167 7.56 15.11 3.11
C SER A 167 7.82 13.64 2.78
N ILE A 168 6.79 12.92 2.33
CA ILE A 168 6.91 11.50 1.94
C ILE A 168 7.70 11.34 0.64
N LYS A 169 7.49 12.23 -0.34
CA LYS A 169 8.28 12.24 -1.57
C LYS A 169 9.75 12.50 -1.29
N ASN A 170 10.05 13.44 -0.39
CA ASN A 170 11.41 13.78 0.00
C ASN A 170 12.09 12.61 0.72
N ALA A 171 11.43 12.03 1.74
CA ALA A 171 11.94 10.83 2.42
C ALA A 171 12.18 9.66 1.43
N GLY A 172 11.28 9.49 0.46
CA GLY A 172 11.46 8.56 -0.64
C GLY A 172 12.71 8.86 -1.46
N ARG A 173 12.88 10.09 -1.95
CA ARG A 173 14.06 10.52 -2.72
C ARG A 173 15.36 10.29 -1.95
N ASP A 174 15.41 10.69 -0.69
CA ASP A 174 16.61 10.57 0.16
C ASP A 174 17.01 9.11 0.39
N ALA A 175 16.03 8.19 0.38
CA ALA A 175 16.24 6.75 0.51
C ALA A 175 16.44 6.03 -0.84
N GLY A 176 16.50 6.75 -1.97
CA GLY A 176 16.58 6.16 -3.32
C GLY A 176 15.30 5.43 -3.75
N ALA A 177 14.15 5.86 -3.21
CA ALA A 177 12.82 5.29 -3.38
C ALA A 177 11.87 6.37 -3.93
N GLU A 178 12.13 6.85 -5.14
CA GLU A 178 11.40 7.99 -5.71
C GLU A 178 9.89 7.71 -5.79
N VAL A 179 9.10 8.58 -5.15
CA VAL A 179 7.64 8.52 -5.16
C VAL A 179 7.11 9.37 -6.30
N LYS A 180 6.40 8.74 -7.24
CA LYS A 180 5.72 9.42 -8.35
C LYS A 180 4.21 9.36 -8.17
N ASP A 181 3.54 10.43 -8.56
CA ASP A 181 2.09 10.50 -8.49
C ASP A 181 1.46 9.42 -9.38
N LYS A 182 0.64 8.56 -8.78
CA LYS A 182 -0.14 7.55 -9.46
C LYS A 182 -1.60 7.76 -9.11
N VAL A 183 -2.38 8.19 -10.10
CA VAL A 183 -3.80 8.44 -9.91
C VAL A 183 -4.48 7.08 -9.72
N PRO A 184 -5.12 6.81 -8.57
CA PRO A 184 -5.87 5.58 -8.39
C PRO A 184 -7.12 5.59 -9.28
N SER A 185 -7.59 4.39 -9.66
CA SER A 185 -8.89 4.24 -10.30
C SER A 185 -10.03 4.61 -9.35
N THR A 186 -11.20 4.90 -9.90
CA THR A 186 -12.41 5.20 -9.10
C THR A 186 -12.77 4.05 -8.15
N SER A 187 -12.69 2.80 -8.62
CA SER A 187 -12.93 1.62 -7.76
C SER A 187 -11.93 1.52 -6.61
N GLN A 188 -10.65 1.88 -6.85
CA GLN A 188 -9.64 1.90 -5.79
C GLN A 188 -9.92 2.97 -4.72
N LEU A 189 -10.56 4.08 -5.09
CA LEU A 189 -10.94 5.16 -4.16
C LEU A 189 -12.11 4.78 -3.26
N THR A 190 -13.05 3.97 -3.76
CA THR A 190 -14.29 3.63 -3.04
C THR A 190 -14.20 2.37 -2.19
N GLY A 191 -13.20 1.51 -2.43
CA GLY A 191 -13.07 0.21 -1.78
C GLY A 191 -13.70 -0.90 -2.61
#